data_AF-A0A453FMQ1-F1
#
_entry.id   AF-A0A453FMQ1-F1
#
_cell.length_a   1.000
_cell.length_b   1.000
_cell.length_c   1.000
_cell.angle_alpha   90.00
_cell.angle_beta   90.00
_cell.angle_gamma   90.00
#
_symmetry.space_group_name_H-M   'P 1'
#
loop_
_entity.id
_entity.type
_entity.pdbx_description
1 polymer ?
#
loop_
_entity_poly.entity_id
_entity_poly.type
_entity_poly.pdbx_seq_one_letter_code
_entity_poly.pdbx_strand_id
1 'polypeptide(L)'
;SFDLPDERADTDDEAEADLPRALESFRLLCGDADCEVLRGFLSSVSEGDSDVSPIILSPDADKAHRLEVHDFFKRNFIFLVTDTVEHSDGVQRCIRVRLRSGPRGRRNRTGIGSSEPSGWRDDRPFDSRGSVTWPYHLGKFLRFHLYKENKDTQEALRVIGKMLGLQPRSFRIAGTKDKRAITTQQVTLFKVHASRLAALNNKLTGIKVGDFNYVKEGLVLGQLMGNRFTITLRWMFSL
;
A
#
# COMPACT_ATOMS: atom_id res chain seq x y z
N SER A 1 -16.06 -12.97 -7.97
CA SER A 1 -14.91 -13.78 -7.54
C SER A 1 -14.39 -13.26 -6.20
N PHE A 2 -13.89 -14.15 -5.34
CA PHE A 2 -13.17 -13.78 -4.11
C PHE A 2 -11.66 -14.01 -4.24
N ASP A 3 -11.21 -14.38 -5.44
CA ASP A 3 -9.81 -14.63 -5.73
C ASP A 3 -9.00 -13.34 -5.57
N LEU A 4 -7.78 -13.48 -5.07
CA LEU A 4 -6.86 -12.37 -4.96
C LEU A 4 -6.20 -12.15 -6.33
N PRO A 5 -6.02 -10.89 -6.76
CA PRO A 5 -5.24 -10.60 -7.94
C PRO A 5 -3.81 -11.04 -7.68
N ASP A 6 -3.13 -11.51 -8.74
CA ASP A 6 -1.70 -11.75 -8.62
C ASP A 6 -1.02 -10.41 -8.28
N GLU A 7 -0.32 -10.36 -7.15
CA GLU A 7 0.45 -9.16 -6.79
C GLU A 7 1.75 -9.08 -7.60
N ARG A 8 2.03 -10.09 -8.44
CA ARG A 8 3.10 -10.12 -9.45
C ARG A 8 2.67 -9.54 -10.81
N ALA A 9 1.45 -8.98 -10.91
CA ALA A 9 0.73 -8.79 -12.17
C ALA A 9 1.45 -8.00 -13.29
N ASP A 10 1.34 -8.60 -14.49
CA ASP A 10 1.21 -8.03 -15.83
C ASP A 10 1.45 -6.51 -15.96
N THR A 11 2.62 -6.20 -16.51
CA THR A 11 3.06 -4.87 -16.90
C THR A 11 2.38 -4.45 -18.20
N ASP A 12 1.72 -3.28 -18.18
CA ASP A 12 1.67 -2.45 -19.38
C ASP A 12 3.10 -1.87 -19.58
N ASP A 13 3.65 -2.07 -20.79
CA ASP A 13 5.06 -1.94 -21.22
C ASP A 13 5.85 -0.68 -20.78
N GLU A 14 5.23 0.37 -20.25
CA GLU A 14 5.91 1.62 -19.91
C GLU A 14 6.52 1.67 -18.50
N ALA A 15 5.98 0.93 -17.52
CA ALA A 15 6.54 0.87 -16.15
C ALA A 15 7.71 -0.12 -16.02
N GLU A 16 7.81 -1.05 -16.96
CA GLU A 16 8.89 -2.04 -17.06
C GLU A 16 10.23 -1.37 -17.43
N ALA A 17 10.22 -0.14 -17.95
CA ALA A 17 11.43 0.57 -18.38
C ALA A 17 12.19 1.28 -17.24
N ASP A 18 11.58 1.53 -16.07
CA ASP A 18 12.23 2.34 -15.02
C ASP A 18 13.02 1.51 -13.99
N LEU A 19 12.58 0.29 -13.68
CA LEU A 19 13.33 -0.58 -12.77
C LEU A 19 14.67 -1.04 -13.36
N PRO A 20 14.75 -1.52 -14.62
CA PRO A 20 16.02 -1.93 -15.22
C PRO A 20 17.00 -0.77 -15.31
N ARG A 21 16.52 0.43 -15.68
CA ARG A 21 17.35 1.65 -15.74
C ARG A 21 17.86 2.08 -14.37
N ALA A 22 17.02 1.98 -13.33
CA ALA A 22 17.43 2.26 -11.96
C ALA A 22 18.48 1.24 -11.48
N LEU A 23 18.29 -0.05 -11.76
CA LEU A 23 19.25 -1.10 -11.41
C LEU A 23 20.58 -0.93 -12.17
N GLU A 24 20.54 -0.55 -13.45
CA GLU A 24 21.74 -0.27 -14.22
C GLU A 24 22.50 0.96 -13.68
N SER A 25 21.78 2.02 -13.30
CA SER A 25 22.39 3.18 -12.64
C SER A 25 23.00 2.82 -11.28
N PHE A 26 22.34 1.94 -10.51
CA PHE A 26 22.87 1.43 -9.25
C PHE A 26 24.11 0.56 -9.44
N ARG A 27 24.10 -0.29 -10.47
CA ARG A 27 25.25 -1.12 -10.87
C ARG A 27 26.46 -0.28 -11.20
N LEU A 28 26.28 0.83 -11.92
CA LEU A 28 27.37 1.78 -12.21
C LEU A 28 27.89 2.49 -10.95
N LEU A 29 27.03 2.69 -9.94
CA LEU A 29 27.39 3.36 -8.69
C LEU A 29 28.09 2.42 -7.70
N CYS A 30 27.54 1.23 -7.43
CA CYS A 30 28.01 0.32 -6.37
C CYS A 30 28.66 -0.98 -6.89
N GLY A 31 28.63 -1.22 -8.20
CA GLY A 31 29.16 -2.43 -8.82
C GLY A 31 28.18 -3.61 -8.85
N ASP A 32 28.63 -4.68 -9.50
CA ASP A 32 27.80 -5.84 -9.85
C ASP A 32 27.35 -6.65 -8.63
N ALA A 33 28.23 -6.80 -7.63
CA ALA A 33 27.95 -7.57 -6.43
C ALA A 33 26.80 -6.98 -5.62
N ASP A 34 26.87 -5.67 -5.33
CA ASP A 34 25.81 -4.96 -4.59
C ASP A 34 24.52 -4.88 -5.39
N CYS A 35 24.60 -4.76 -6.73
CA CYS A 35 23.44 -4.76 -7.61
C CYS A 35 22.67 -6.10 -7.56
N GLU A 36 23.35 -7.25 -7.58
CA GLU A 36 22.68 -8.55 -7.45
C GLU A 36 22.04 -8.74 -6.07
N VAL A 37 22.68 -8.26 -5.00
CA VAL A 37 22.10 -8.27 -3.64
C VAL A 37 20.83 -7.41 -3.58
N LEU A 38 20.86 -6.21 -4.16
CA LEU A 38 19.68 -5.34 -4.24
C LEU A 38 18.58 -5.97 -5.08
N ARG A 39 18.92 -6.60 -6.22
CA ARG A 39 17.96 -7.27 -7.09
C ARG A 39 17.25 -8.41 -6.36
N GLY A 40 18.00 -9.29 -5.69
CA GLY A 40 17.44 -10.37 -4.88
C GLY A 40 16.55 -9.87 -3.75
N PHE A 41 16.96 -8.79 -3.08
CA PHE A 41 16.15 -8.15 -2.05
C PHE A 41 14.84 -7.60 -2.62
N LEU A 42 14.87 -6.89 -3.74
CA LEU A 42 13.66 -6.38 -4.39
C LEU A 42 12.71 -7.49 -4.82
N SER A 43 13.23 -8.62 -5.32
CA SER A 43 12.41 -9.81 -5.61
C SER A 43 11.73 -10.35 -4.36
N SER A 44 12.46 -10.50 -3.24
CA SER A 44 11.88 -10.98 -1.97
C SER A 44 10.82 -10.03 -1.39
N VAL A 45 11.00 -8.72 -1.57
CA VAL A 45 10.02 -7.69 -1.18
C VAL A 45 8.75 -7.79 -2.05
N SER A 46 8.90 -8.13 -3.33
CA SER A 46 7.78 -8.26 -4.25
C SER A 46 6.93 -9.51 -4.00
N GLU A 47 7.48 -10.53 -3.35
CA GLU A 47 6.77 -11.77 -3.01
C GLU A 47 5.83 -11.63 -1.80
N GLY A 48 5.72 -10.43 -1.22
CA GLY A 48 4.74 -10.11 -0.19
C GLY A 48 5.11 -10.57 1.21
N ASP A 49 6.38 -10.94 1.43
CA ASP A 49 6.86 -11.30 2.76
C ASP A 49 7.00 -10.03 3.62
N SER A 50 6.30 -10.04 4.77
CA SER A 50 6.25 -8.87 5.66
C SER A 50 7.46 -8.78 6.60
N ASP A 51 8.34 -9.79 6.58
CA ASP A 51 9.52 -9.91 7.44
C ASP A 51 10.82 -10.10 6.63
N VAL A 52 11.02 -9.30 5.57
CA VAL A 52 12.26 -9.36 4.79
C VAL A 52 13.43 -8.80 5.60
N SER A 53 14.47 -9.63 5.78
CA SER A 53 15.70 -9.24 6.49
C SER A 53 16.45 -8.13 5.74
N PRO A 54 17.00 -7.12 6.45
CA PRO A 54 17.81 -6.08 5.83
C PRO A 54 19.01 -6.64 5.08
N ILE A 55 19.37 -6.02 3.96
CA ILE A 55 20.62 -6.28 3.26
C ILE A 55 21.70 -5.28 3.69
N ILE A 56 22.96 -5.70 3.61
CA ILE A 56 24.13 -4.87 3.86
C ILE A 56 24.93 -4.84 2.57
N LEU A 57 25.20 -3.63 2.07
CA LEU A 57 26.04 -3.41 0.91
C LEU A 57 27.52 -3.54 1.27
N SER A 58 28.36 -3.66 0.25
CA SER A 58 29.81 -3.79 0.41
C SER A 58 30.40 -2.65 1.27
N PRO A 59 31.48 -2.91 2.03
CA PRO A 59 32.11 -1.88 2.85
C PRO A 59 32.60 -0.69 2.01
N ASP A 60 32.27 0.51 2.47
CA ASP A 60 32.58 1.76 1.80
C ASP A 60 33.19 2.73 2.81
N ALA A 61 34.45 3.10 2.60
CA ALA A 61 35.17 4.06 3.45
C ALA A 61 34.84 5.52 3.10
N ASP A 62 34.42 5.82 1.88
CA ASP A 62 34.18 7.19 1.42
C ASP A 62 32.82 7.72 1.87
N LYS A 63 32.82 8.85 2.58
CA LYS A 63 31.60 9.50 3.05
C LYS A 63 30.80 10.13 1.91
N ALA A 64 31.48 10.65 0.87
CA ALA A 64 30.82 11.27 -0.27
C ALA A 64 30.08 10.22 -1.08
N HIS A 65 30.73 9.09 -1.39
CA HIS A 65 30.11 7.97 -2.05
C HIS A 65 28.91 7.41 -1.27
N ARG A 66 29.05 7.21 0.06
CA ARG A 66 27.89 6.77 0.88
C ARG A 66 26.69 7.72 0.80
N LEU A 67 26.93 9.03 0.73
CA LEU A 67 25.86 10.02 0.59
C LEU A 67 25.16 9.91 -0.78
N GLU A 68 25.91 9.70 -1.85
CA GLU A 68 25.38 9.49 -3.20
C GLU A 68 24.51 8.25 -3.28
N VAL A 69 24.95 7.14 -2.66
CA VAL A 69 24.15 5.92 -2.54
C VAL A 69 22.86 6.20 -1.76
N HIS A 70 22.94 6.89 -0.62
CA HIS A 70 21.74 7.29 0.13
C HIS A 70 20.77 8.12 -0.70
N ASP A 71 21.25 9.07 -1.49
CA ASP A 71 20.43 9.91 -2.36
C ASP A 71 19.84 9.14 -3.53
N PHE A 72 20.58 8.18 -4.09
CA PHE A 72 20.10 7.25 -5.11
C PHE A 72 18.88 6.46 -4.59
N PHE A 73 18.97 5.88 -3.38
CA PHE A 73 17.84 5.17 -2.77
C PHE A 73 16.64 6.10 -2.49
N LYS A 74 16.87 7.34 -2.02
CA LYS A 74 15.78 8.31 -1.82
C LYS A 74 15.06 8.69 -3.10
N ARG A 75 15.76 8.74 -4.24
CA ARG A 75 15.19 9.12 -5.54
C ARG A 75 14.47 7.96 -6.21
N ASN A 76 15.11 6.79 -6.24
CA ASN A 76 14.65 5.65 -7.04
C ASN A 76 13.84 4.62 -6.22
N PHE A 77 14.08 4.52 -4.91
CA PHE A 77 13.51 3.50 -4.05
C PHE A 77 12.97 4.08 -2.74
N ILE A 78 11.99 4.99 -2.83
CA ILE A 78 11.38 5.72 -1.69
C ILE A 78 10.84 4.82 -0.57
N PHE A 79 10.55 3.55 -0.87
CA PHE A 79 10.04 2.55 0.06
C PHE A 79 11.15 1.84 0.85
N LEU A 80 12.41 2.06 0.48
CA LEU A 80 13.59 1.60 1.18
C LEU A 80 14.14 2.72 2.07
N VAL A 81 14.72 2.32 3.19
CA VAL A 81 15.48 3.19 4.08
C VAL A 81 16.89 2.67 4.15
N THR A 82 17.82 3.60 4.09
CA THR A 82 19.24 3.31 4.15
C THR A 82 19.86 4.01 5.35
N ASP A 83 20.67 3.30 6.11
CA ASP A 83 21.46 3.84 7.21
C ASP A 83 22.90 3.30 7.17
N THR A 84 23.86 4.14 7.57
CA THR A 84 25.27 3.71 7.65
C THR A 84 25.49 2.96 8.96
N VAL A 85 26.00 1.74 8.88
CA VAL A 85 26.35 0.89 10.03
C VAL A 85 27.83 0.53 10.00
N GLU A 86 28.40 0.18 11.16
CA GLU A 86 29.77 -0.32 11.25
C GLU A 86 29.82 -1.76 10.75
N HIS A 87 30.81 -2.06 9.91
CA HIS A 87 31.08 -3.40 9.43
C HIS A 87 31.51 -4.30 10.60
N SER A 88 31.34 -5.62 10.45
CA SER A 88 31.70 -6.61 11.48
C SER A 88 33.14 -6.50 11.98
N ASP A 89 34.05 -5.92 11.18
CA ASP A 89 35.45 -5.67 11.54
C ASP A 89 35.68 -4.41 12.39
N GLY A 90 34.65 -3.62 12.69
CA GLY A 90 34.70 -2.41 13.53
C GLY A 90 35.42 -1.20 12.92
N VAL A 91 36.08 -1.35 11.76
CA VAL A 91 36.88 -0.30 11.12
C VAL A 91 36.16 0.32 9.90
N GLN A 92 35.48 -0.51 9.12
CA GLN A 92 34.83 -0.09 7.88
C GLN A 92 33.36 0.27 8.12
N ARG A 93 32.80 1.12 7.28
CA ARG A 93 31.37 1.48 7.31
C ARG A 93 30.68 0.86 6.11
N CYS A 94 29.44 0.42 6.27
CA CYS A 94 28.65 -0.15 5.20
C CYS A 94 27.23 0.45 5.24
N ILE A 95 26.52 0.36 4.12
CA ILE A 95 25.16 0.85 4.02
C ILE A 95 24.21 -0.32 4.21
N ARG A 96 23.38 -0.23 5.25
CA ARG A 96 22.28 -1.16 5.45
C ARG A 96 21.04 -0.64 4.73
N VAL A 97 20.43 -1.48 3.91
CA VAL A 97 19.17 -1.20 3.21
C VAL A 97 18.07 -2.06 3.81
N ARG A 98 16.96 -1.43 4.18
CA ARG A 98 15.81 -2.09 4.79
C ARG A 98 14.52 -1.52 4.28
N LEU A 99 13.45 -2.31 4.35
CA LEU A 99 12.11 -1.79 4.10
C LEU A 99 11.80 -0.67 5.11
N ARG A 100 11.17 0.39 4.61
CA ARG A 100 10.59 1.42 5.47
C ARG A 100 9.48 0.74 6.28
N SER A 101 9.75 0.40 7.54
CA SER A 101 8.70 -0.07 8.43
C SER A 101 7.69 1.07 8.62
N GLY A 102 6.40 0.78 8.42
CA GLY A 102 5.35 1.70 8.81
C GLY A 102 5.45 2.02 10.31
N PRO A 103 4.74 3.07 10.80
CA PRO A 103 4.72 3.35 12.23
C PRO A 103 4.28 2.09 12.96
N ARG A 104 5.17 1.48 13.74
CA ARG A 104 4.75 0.48 14.74
C ARG A 104 3.70 1.20 15.57
N GLY A 105 2.45 0.73 15.51
CA GLY A 105 1.35 1.28 16.28
C GLY A 105 1.84 1.52 17.70
N ARG A 106 1.74 2.79 18.14
CA ARG A 106 2.10 3.21 19.48
C ARG A 106 1.24 2.39 20.43
N ARG A 107 1.80 1.29 20.92
CA ARG A 107 1.18 0.47 21.97
C ARG A 107 0.95 1.43 23.12
N ASN A 108 -0.33 1.62 23.44
CA ASN A 108 -0.80 2.55 24.44
C ASN A 108 -0.11 2.24 25.77
N ARG A 109 0.98 2.94 26.08
CA ARG A 109 1.66 2.85 27.37
C ARG A 109 1.11 4.01 28.18
N THR A 110 0.03 3.74 28.89
CA THR A 110 -0.40 4.51 30.05
C THR A 110 0.81 4.67 30.96
N GLY A 111 1.28 5.91 31.14
CA GLY A 111 2.47 6.19 31.92
C GLY A 111 2.80 7.69 31.89
N ILE A 112 2.36 8.36 32.96
CA ILE A 112 2.69 9.71 33.40
C ILE A 112 4.18 10.05 33.16
N GLY A 113 4.46 11.23 32.59
CA GLY A 113 5.83 11.74 32.47
C GLY A 113 5.99 12.90 31.48
N SER A 114 6.01 14.11 32.03
CA SER A 114 6.62 15.39 31.60
C SER A 114 7.28 15.52 30.21
N SER A 115 6.87 16.61 29.53
CA SER A 115 7.66 17.65 28.84
C SER A 115 8.91 17.25 28.03
N GLU A 116 8.85 17.46 26.71
CA GLU A 116 9.73 18.36 25.93
C GLU A 116 9.21 18.48 24.48
N PRO A 117 9.17 19.68 23.86
CA PRO A 117 8.78 19.83 22.46
C PRO A 117 9.99 19.54 21.57
N SER A 118 10.16 18.27 21.17
CA SER A 118 11.24 17.91 20.24
C SER A 118 10.91 18.44 18.84
N GLY A 119 11.65 19.47 18.41
CA GLY A 119 11.61 20.05 17.08
C GLY A 119 12.17 19.14 15.99
N TRP A 120 11.48 18.03 15.72
CA TRP A 120 11.70 17.22 14.53
C TRP A 120 10.65 17.59 13.49
N ARG A 121 11.13 18.02 12.32
CA ARG A 121 10.32 18.22 11.13
C ARG A 121 9.37 17.04 10.99
N ASP A 122 8.10 17.36 10.83
CA ASP A 122 7.05 16.39 10.65
C ASP A 122 7.26 15.66 9.31
N ASP A 123 8.13 14.64 9.29
CA ASP A 123 8.42 13.76 8.16
C ASP A 123 7.22 12.84 7.82
N ARG A 124 6.02 13.18 8.28
CA ARG A 124 4.79 12.54 7.86
C ARG A 124 4.62 12.78 6.35
N PRO A 125 4.50 11.71 5.54
CA PRO A 125 4.17 11.86 4.13
C PRO A 125 2.94 12.75 4.00
N PHE A 126 2.97 13.69 3.04
CA PHE A 126 1.84 14.58 2.74
C PHE A 126 0.51 13.82 2.59
N ASP A 127 0.59 12.54 2.19
CA ASP A 127 -0.54 11.63 2.11
C ASP A 127 -0.37 10.40 3.01
N SER A 128 -1.07 10.41 4.15
CA SER A 128 -1.10 9.33 5.16
C SER A 128 -2.32 8.40 5.04
N ARG A 129 -3.00 8.39 3.89
CA ARG A 129 -4.27 7.66 3.70
C ARG A 129 -4.16 6.14 3.60
N GLY A 130 -2.99 5.61 3.25
CA GLY A 130 -2.78 4.19 2.99
C GLY A 130 -1.38 3.74 3.38
N SER A 131 -0.94 2.59 2.85
CA SER A 131 0.39 2.06 3.18
C SER A 131 1.49 3.07 2.82
N VAL A 132 2.39 3.30 3.77
CA VAL A 132 3.61 4.10 3.55
C VAL A 132 4.54 3.40 2.58
N THR A 133 4.53 2.06 2.62
CA THR A 133 5.33 1.16 1.78
C THR A 133 4.38 0.53 0.77
N TRP A 134 4.38 1.07 -0.45
CA TRP A 134 3.51 0.62 -1.54
C TRP A 134 4.37 0.28 -2.76
N PRO A 135 4.24 -0.91 -3.34
CA PRO A 135 5.03 -1.28 -4.52
C PRO A 135 4.75 -0.31 -5.68
N TYR A 136 5.81 0.13 -6.38
CA TYR A 136 5.67 1.08 -7.48
C TYR A 136 4.99 0.46 -8.71
N HIS A 137 5.13 -0.86 -8.88
CA HIS A 137 4.52 -1.61 -9.99
C HIS A 137 3.01 -1.80 -9.80
N LEU A 138 2.50 -1.73 -8.56
CA LEU A 138 1.07 -1.84 -8.29
C LEU A 138 0.36 -0.51 -8.49
N GLY A 139 -0.82 -0.56 -9.11
CA GLY A 139 -1.75 0.56 -9.17
C GLY A 139 -1.99 1.16 -7.77
N LYS A 140 -2.00 2.50 -7.66
CA LYS A 140 -2.12 3.22 -6.37
C LYS A 140 -3.42 2.92 -5.62
N PHE A 141 -4.44 2.42 -6.30
CA PHE A 141 -5.74 2.11 -5.73
C PHE A 141 -6.09 0.65 -5.94
N LEU A 142 -6.62 0.02 -4.90
CA LEU A 142 -7.32 -1.25 -4.99
C LEU A 142 -8.78 -0.98 -5.35
N ARG A 143 -9.20 -1.37 -6.54
CA ARG A 143 -10.60 -1.44 -6.95
C ARG A 143 -11.21 -2.75 -6.47
N PHE A 144 -12.41 -2.71 -5.94
CA PHE A 144 -13.16 -3.90 -5.51
C PHE A 144 -14.66 -3.66 -5.61
N HIS A 145 -15.43 -4.74 -5.57
CA HIS A 145 -16.89 -4.68 -5.44
C HIS A 145 -17.29 -4.77 -3.98
N LEU A 146 -18.06 -3.79 -3.53
CA LEU A 146 -18.72 -3.75 -2.23
C LEU A 146 -20.14 -4.26 -2.40
N TYR A 147 -20.43 -5.43 -1.83
CA TYR A 147 -21.76 -5.91 -1.57
C TYR A 147 -22.21 -5.43 -0.18
N LYS A 148 -23.43 -4.91 -0.08
CA LYS A 148 -24.06 -4.56 1.19
C LYS A 148 -25.54 -4.90 1.18
N GLU A 149 -26.05 -5.29 2.34
CA GLU A 149 -27.45 -5.60 2.58
C GLU A 149 -28.00 -4.72 3.70
N ASN A 150 -29.10 -4.00 3.41
CA ASN A 150 -29.80 -3.15 4.37
C ASN A 150 -28.88 -2.16 5.12
N LYS A 151 -27.88 -1.63 4.43
CA LYS A 151 -26.82 -0.77 4.99
C LYS A 151 -26.60 0.47 4.15
N ASP A 152 -26.26 1.57 4.81
CA ASP A 152 -25.78 2.77 4.13
C ASP A 152 -24.35 2.55 3.59
N THR A 153 -24.04 3.22 2.48
CA THR A 153 -22.73 3.09 1.82
C THR A 153 -21.62 3.62 2.72
N GLN A 154 -21.79 4.80 3.31
CA GLN A 154 -20.78 5.42 4.16
C GLN A 154 -20.63 4.67 5.48
N GLU A 155 -21.72 4.13 6.03
CA GLU A 155 -21.68 3.24 7.20
C GLU A 155 -20.83 1.98 6.91
N ALA A 156 -21.06 1.30 5.78
CA ALA A 156 -20.30 0.12 5.41
C ALA A 156 -18.80 0.43 5.25
N LEU A 157 -18.46 1.52 4.55
CA LEU A 157 -17.07 1.96 4.38
C LEU A 157 -16.42 2.36 5.71
N ARG A 158 -17.17 2.97 6.63
CA ARG A 158 -16.66 3.33 7.97
C ARG A 158 -16.31 2.10 8.79
N VAL A 159 -17.13 1.05 8.73
CA VAL A 159 -16.85 -0.22 9.41
C VAL A 159 -15.56 -0.85 8.86
N ILE A 160 -15.44 -0.96 7.54
CA ILE A 160 -14.24 -1.48 6.87
C ILE A 160 -13.01 -0.63 7.24
N GLY A 161 -13.13 0.69 7.14
CA GLY A 161 -12.06 1.64 7.48
C GLY A 161 -11.59 1.48 8.92
N LYS A 162 -12.50 1.38 9.89
CA LYS A 162 -12.17 1.16 11.30
C LYS A 162 -11.39 -0.15 11.51
N MET A 163 -11.77 -1.23 10.82
CA MET A 163 -11.10 -2.53 10.93
C MET A 163 -9.71 -2.53 10.29
N LEU A 164 -9.49 -1.71 9.26
CA LEU A 164 -8.19 -1.56 8.58
C LEU A 164 -7.30 -0.46 9.17
N GLY A 165 -7.83 0.37 10.09
CA GLY A 165 -7.14 1.55 10.61
C GLY A 165 -7.05 2.71 9.61
N LEU A 166 -8.01 2.79 8.68
CA LEU A 166 -8.02 3.76 7.59
C LEU A 166 -9.06 4.87 7.80
N GLN A 167 -8.77 6.03 7.23
CA GLN A 167 -9.66 7.17 7.26
C GLN A 167 -10.74 7.08 6.16
N PRO A 168 -11.94 7.65 6.35
CA PRO A 168 -13.00 7.61 5.35
C PRO A 168 -12.57 8.17 3.98
N ARG A 169 -11.71 9.18 3.96
CA ARG A 169 -11.14 9.80 2.74
C ARG A 169 -10.26 8.88 1.89
N SER A 170 -9.89 7.70 2.40
CA SER A 170 -9.12 6.70 1.67
C SER A 170 -10.00 5.90 0.70
N PHE A 171 -11.31 5.89 0.92
CA PHE A 171 -12.28 5.25 0.04
C PHE A 171 -12.82 6.25 -0.98
N ARG A 172 -13.02 5.80 -2.21
CA ARG A 172 -13.69 6.56 -3.26
C ARG A 172 -14.76 5.71 -3.93
N ILE A 173 -15.90 6.34 -4.21
CA ILE A 173 -17.07 5.74 -4.84
C ILE A 173 -17.55 6.63 -5.98
N ALA A 174 -18.13 6.02 -7.02
CA ALA A 174 -18.74 6.77 -8.10
C ALA A 174 -20.13 7.33 -7.74
N GLY A 175 -20.77 6.78 -6.71
CA GLY A 175 -22.07 7.23 -6.21
C GLY A 175 -22.55 6.36 -5.06
N THR A 176 -23.56 6.85 -4.34
CA THR A 176 -24.25 6.09 -3.28
C THR A 176 -25.30 5.16 -3.88
N LYS A 177 -25.70 4.13 -3.12
CA LYS A 177 -26.79 3.20 -3.44
C LYS A 177 -27.77 3.13 -2.27
N ASP A 178 -28.99 2.69 -2.55
CA ASP A 178 -30.08 2.62 -1.58
C ASP A 178 -29.69 1.87 -0.31
N LYS A 179 -30.09 2.42 0.85
CA LYS A 179 -29.87 1.76 2.15
C LYS A 179 -30.72 0.50 2.28
N ARG A 180 -32.01 0.59 1.94
CA ARG A 180 -33.01 -0.48 2.13
C ARG A 180 -33.06 -1.42 0.92
N ALA A 181 -31.91 -1.98 0.56
CA ALA A 181 -31.75 -2.89 -0.57
C ALA A 181 -30.52 -3.78 -0.38
N ILE A 182 -30.43 -4.81 -1.22
CA ILE A 182 -29.17 -5.50 -1.51
C ILE A 182 -28.54 -4.78 -2.69
N THR A 183 -27.31 -4.31 -2.53
CA THR A 183 -26.64 -3.51 -3.56
C THR A 183 -25.19 -3.93 -3.70
N THR A 184 -24.70 -3.98 -4.94
CA THR A 184 -23.28 -4.15 -5.25
C THR A 184 -22.80 -2.92 -6.01
N GLN A 185 -21.64 -2.38 -5.63
CA GLN A 185 -21.03 -1.23 -6.30
C GLN A 185 -19.52 -1.32 -6.31
N GLN A 186 -18.87 -0.66 -7.27
CA GLN A 186 -17.41 -0.52 -7.26
C GLN A 186 -16.97 0.54 -6.26
N VAL A 187 -15.85 0.26 -5.61
CA VAL A 187 -15.17 1.14 -4.65
C VAL A 187 -13.68 1.07 -4.95
N THR A 188 -12.96 2.17 -4.75
CA THR A 188 -11.49 2.20 -4.79
C THR A 188 -10.93 2.61 -3.44
N LEU A 189 -9.83 1.97 -3.05
CA LEU A 189 -9.17 2.17 -1.76
C LEU A 189 -7.68 2.44 -1.97
N PHE A 190 -7.19 3.54 -1.39
CA PHE A 190 -5.83 3.99 -1.64
C PHE A 190 -4.77 3.15 -0.90
N LYS A 191 -3.82 2.56 -1.64
CA LYS A 191 -2.65 1.83 -1.15
C LYS A 191 -2.96 0.78 -0.08
N VAL A 192 -3.85 -0.16 -0.41
CA VAL A 192 -4.22 -1.30 0.45
C VAL A 192 -4.17 -2.59 -0.35
N HIS A 193 -3.50 -3.61 0.19
CA HIS A 193 -3.44 -4.93 -0.43
C HIS A 193 -4.79 -5.65 -0.39
N ALA A 194 -5.11 -6.37 -1.46
CA ALA A 194 -6.35 -7.14 -1.61
C ALA A 194 -6.51 -8.17 -0.48
N SER A 195 -5.42 -8.84 -0.11
CA SER A 195 -5.37 -9.83 0.98
C SER A 195 -5.91 -9.29 2.31
N ARG A 196 -5.51 -8.05 2.69
CA ARG A 196 -5.96 -7.38 3.92
C ARG A 196 -7.46 -7.11 3.90
N LEU A 197 -8.00 -6.72 2.75
CA LEU A 197 -9.41 -6.41 2.59
C LEU A 197 -10.25 -7.69 2.53
N ALA A 198 -9.81 -8.70 1.79
CA ALA A 198 -10.46 -10.00 1.68
C ALA A 198 -10.59 -10.72 3.02
N ALA A 199 -9.57 -10.64 3.89
CA ALA A 199 -9.58 -11.23 5.22
C ALA A 199 -10.72 -10.72 6.13
N LEU A 200 -11.31 -9.55 5.81
CA LEU A 200 -12.43 -9.01 6.57
C LEU A 200 -13.76 -9.70 6.26
N ASN A 201 -13.91 -10.41 5.14
CA ASN A 201 -15.16 -11.07 4.75
C ASN A 201 -15.73 -12.01 5.82
N ASN A 202 -14.87 -12.62 6.63
CA ASN A 202 -15.26 -13.54 7.70
C ASN A 202 -15.78 -12.83 8.96
N LYS A 203 -15.49 -11.53 9.10
CA LYS A 203 -15.84 -10.70 10.26
C LYS A 203 -16.96 -9.70 9.97
N LEU A 204 -17.28 -9.49 8.69
CA LEU A 204 -18.28 -8.55 8.22
C LEU A 204 -19.66 -9.20 8.12
N THR A 205 -20.66 -8.58 8.75
CA THR A 205 -22.08 -9.00 8.68
C THR A 205 -22.86 -8.09 7.76
N GLY A 206 -23.54 -8.66 6.76
CA GLY A 206 -24.31 -7.90 5.76
C GLY A 206 -23.44 -7.03 4.83
N ILE A 207 -22.12 -7.27 4.81
CA ILE A 207 -21.15 -6.63 3.92
C ILE A 207 -20.23 -7.74 3.39
N LYS A 208 -19.94 -7.73 2.09
CA LYS A 208 -18.93 -8.57 1.46
C LYS A 208 -18.11 -7.73 0.47
N VAL A 209 -16.85 -8.10 0.31
CA VAL A 209 -15.91 -7.48 -0.63
C VAL A 209 -15.28 -8.54 -1.51
N GLY A 210 -15.09 -8.23 -2.80
CA GLY A 210 -14.54 -9.17 -3.78
C GLY A 210 -14.20 -8.47 -5.09
N ASP A 211 -13.88 -9.25 -6.12
CA ASP A 211 -13.55 -8.76 -7.48
C ASP A 211 -12.49 -7.65 -7.43
N PHE A 212 -11.36 -8.00 -6.81
CA PHE A 212 -10.25 -7.11 -6.53
C PHE A 212 -9.40 -6.87 -7.80
N ASN A 213 -8.99 -5.63 -8.01
CA ASN A 213 -8.08 -5.26 -9.10
C ASN A 213 -7.27 -4.02 -8.74
N TYR A 214 -5.97 -3.98 -9.02
CA TYR A 214 -5.16 -2.78 -8.84
C TYR A 214 -5.33 -1.82 -10.02
N VAL A 215 -5.52 -0.54 -9.72
CA VAL A 215 -5.75 0.52 -10.73
C VAL A 215 -4.96 1.78 -10.40
N LYS A 216 -4.52 2.51 -11.43
CA LYS A 216 -3.72 3.74 -11.30
C LYS A 216 -4.55 4.89 -10.72
N GLU A 217 -5.82 4.97 -11.10
CA GLU A 217 -6.75 6.05 -10.75
C GLU A 217 -7.88 5.57 -9.83
N GLY A 218 -8.23 6.39 -8.86
CA GLY A 218 -9.38 6.14 -7.98
C GLY A 218 -10.67 6.66 -8.60
N LEU A 219 -11.79 6.02 -8.29
CA LEU A 219 -13.11 6.42 -8.77
C LEU A 219 -13.44 7.87 -8.46
N VAL A 220 -14.16 8.52 -9.37
CA VAL A 220 -14.70 9.88 -9.21
C VAL A 220 -16.22 9.83 -9.14
N LEU A 221 -16.82 10.74 -8.38
CA LEU A 221 -18.28 10.87 -8.31
C LEU A 221 -18.85 11.13 -9.71
N GLY A 222 -19.89 10.39 -10.10
CA GLY A 222 -20.48 10.45 -11.44
C GLY A 222 -19.83 9.52 -12.48
N GLN A 223 -18.74 8.82 -12.13
CA GLN A 223 -18.07 7.85 -13.02
C GLN A 223 -18.82 6.49 -13.07
N LEU A 224 -20.13 6.53 -13.28
CA LEU A 224 -20.98 5.36 -13.49
C LEU A 224 -22.01 5.67 -14.57
N MET A 225 -22.23 4.72 -15.48
CA MET A 225 -23.20 4.89 -16.57
C MET A 225 -24.66 4.74 -16.10
N GLY A 226 -24.87 4.03 -14.99
CA GLY A 226 -26.20 3.82 -14.43
C GLY A 226 -26.22 2.69 -13.40
N ASN A 227 -27.44 2.25 -13.07
CA ASN A 227 -27.69 1.15 -12.16
C ASN A 227 -28.61 0.13 -12.84
N ARG A 228 -28.34 -1.16 -12.64
CA ARG A 228 -29.26 -2.24 -12.98
C ARG A 228 -30.10 -2.58 -11.75
N PHE A 229 -31.42 -2.56 -11.89
CA PHE A 229 -32.35 -2.88 -10.81
C PHE A 229 -33.06 -4.21 -11.09
N THR A 230 -33.20 -5.01 -10.05
CA THR A 230 -34.11 -6.15 -10.01
C THR A 230 -35.09 -5.89 -8.88
N ILE A 231 -36.36 -5.65 -9.21
CA ILE A 231 -37.39 -5.26 -8.26
C ILE A 231 -38.45 -6.36 -8.22
N THR A 232 -38.82 -6.80 -7.03
CA THR A 232 -39.91 -7.76 -6.81
C THR A 232 -41.12 -7.01 -6.27
N LEU A 233 -42.21 -6.97 -7.04
CA LEU A 233 -43.50 -6.44 -6.62
C LEU A 233 -44.33 -7.55 -5.97
N ARG A 234 -44.81 -7.34 -4.74
CA ARG A 234 -45.53 -8.38 -3.96
C ARG A 234 -47.05 -8.14 -3.83
N TRP A 235 -47.53 -6.95 -4.18
CA TRP A 235 -48.92 -6.54 -3.99
C TRP A 235 -49.42 -5.74 -5.20
N MET A 236 -49.59 -6.41 -6.34
CA MET A 236 -50.29 -5.83 -7.48
C MET A 236 -51.76 -6.23 -7.41
N PHE A 237 -52.62 -5.26 -7.12
CA PHE A 237 -54.05 -5.40 -7.33
C PHE A 237 -54.37 -4.88 -8.74
N SER A 238 -54.92 -5.74 -9.61
CA SER A 238 -55.58 -5.25 -10.82
C SER A 238 -56.92 -4.66 -10.40
N LEU A 239 -57.20 -3.43 -10.83
CA LEU A 239 -58.55 -2.87 -10.85
C LEU A 239 -59.40 -3.58 -11.90
#